data_AF-A0A3B9WD93-F1
#
_entry.id   AF-A0A3B9WD93-F1
#
_cell.length_a   1.000
_cell.length_b   1.000
_cell.length_c   1.000
_cell.angle_alpha   90.00
_cell.angle_beta   90.00
_cell.angle_gamma   90.00
#
_symmetry.space_group_name_H-M   'P 1'
#
loop_
_entity.id
_entity.type
_entity.pdbx_description
1 polymer ?
#
loop_
_entity_poly.entity_id
_entity_poly.type
_entity_poly.pdbx_seq_one_letter_code
_entity_poly.pdbx_strand_id
1 'polypeptide(L)' 'VVPEGARNFAFIGQFAETGRDCIFTTEYSVRTGMEAVYQLMGVERGVPETWGSTYDVRVLLEGLTRLRDGEKVRIPGPEP' A
#
# COMPACT_ATOMS: atom_id res chain seq x y z
N VAL A 1 0.24 7.07 -11.97
CA VAL A 1 -0.49 6.52 -13.15
C VAL A 1 -0.77 7.52 -14.28
N VAL A 2 -1.11 8.79 -14.00
CA VAL A 2 -1.15 9.86 -15.02
C VAL A 2 0.23 10.53 -15.11
N PRO A 3 0.91 10.51 -16.26
CA PRO A 3 2.21 11.17 -16.42
C PRO A 3 2.12 12.70 -16.23
N GLU A 4 3.22 13.31 -15.80
CA GLU A 4 3.29 14.77 -15.69
C GLU A 4 2.99 15.45 -17.05
N GLY A 5 2.13 16.46 -17.02
CA GLY A 5 1.70 17.19 -18.23
C GLY A 5 0.63 16.46 -19.07
N ALA A 6 0.31 15.20 -18.80
CA ALA A 6 -0.77 14.50 -19.48
C ALA A 6 -2.12 15.16 -19.17
N ARG A 7 -2.95 15.34 -20.21
CA ARG A 7 -4.25 16.02 -20.10
C ARG A 7 -5.44 15.06 -20.22
N ASN A 8 -5.28 13.96 -20.95
CA ASN A 8 -6.39 13.11 -21.38
C ASN A 8 -6.03 11.62 -21.51
N PHE A 9 -4.89 11.18 -20.96
CA PHE A 9 -4.51 9.77 -20.99
C PHE A 9 -3.79 9.36 -19.70
N ALA A 10 -3.82 8.06 -19.40
CA ALA A 10 -3.18 7.43 -18.27
C ALA A 10 -2.71 6.02 -18.62
N PHE A 11 -1.76 5.48 -17.85
CA PHE A 11 -1.41 4.07 -17.88
C PHE A 11 -2.05 3.37 -16.68
N ILE A 12 -2.67 2.21 -16.89
CA ILE A 12 -3.34 1.43 -15.84
C ILE A 12 -2.92 -0.04 -15.89
N GLY A 13 -3.20 -0.76 -14.82
CA GLY A 13 -2.92 -2.19 -14.70
C GLY A 13 -1.53 -2.49 -14.17
N GLN A 14 -1.13 -3.75 -14.31
CA GLN A 14 0.01 -4.37 -13.62
C GLN A 14 1.39 -3.85 -14.03
N PHE A 15 1.45 -3.01 -15.06
CA PHE A 15 2.68 -2.42 -15.59
C PHE A 15 2.70 -0.89 -15.48
N ALA A 16 1.70 -0.30 -14.82
CA ALA A 16 1.66 1.13 -14.54
C ALA A 16 2.27 1.42 -13.17
N GLU A 17 3.04 2.52 -13.06
CA GLU A 17 3.66 2.91 -11.79
C GLU A 17 2.66 3.60 -10.85
N THR A 18 2.58 3.11 -9.62
CA THR A 18 1.94 3.76 -8.46
C THR A 18 2.76 3.48 -7.19
N GLY A 19 2.30 3.93 -6.02
CA GLY A 19 3.01 3.86 -4.74
C GLY A 19 3.26 2.43 -4.19
N ARG A 20 3.06 2.23 -2.89
CA ARG A 20 3.49 1.03 -2.12
C ARG A 20 2.72 -0.27 -2.41
N ASP A 21 1.96 -0.37 -3.49
CA ASP A 21 1.08 -1.51 -3.74
C ASP A 21 1.78 -2.67 -4.49
N CYS A 22 1.19 -3.87 -4.46
CA CYS A 22 1.76 -5.09 -5.00
C CYS A 22 1.13 -5.50 -6.34
N ILE A 23 1.94 -5.60 -7.39
CA ILE A 23 1.52 -6.15 -8.69
C ILE A 23 1.19 -7.65 -8.59
N PHE A 24 0.69 -8.23 -9.67
CA PHE A 24 0.12 -9.58 -9.72
C PHE A 24 -1.11 -9.76 -8.81
N THR A 25 -1.79 -8.66 -8.47
CA THR A 25 -3.03 -8.67 -7.70
C THR A 25 -4.13 -7.96 -8.48
N THR A 26 -5.38 -8.41 -8.31
CA THR A 26 -6.54 -7.70 -8.86
C THR A 26 -6.68 -6.30 -8.24
N GLU A 27 -6.31 -6.15 -6.97
CA GLU A 27 -6.28 -4.87 -6.25
C GLU A 27 -5.47 -3.81 -7.00
N TYR A 28 -4.26 -4.15 -7.46
CA TYR A 28 -3.41 -3.19 -8.19
C TYR A 28 -4.06 -2.71 -9.51
N SER A 29 -4.76 -3.60 -10.23
CA SER A 29 -5.52 -3.22 -11.43
C SER A 29 -6.64 -2.23 -11.10
N VAL A 30 -7.35 -2.46 -9.99
CA VAL A 30 -8.44 -1.58 -9.54
C VAL A 30 -7.88 -0.25 -9.05
N ARG A 31 -6.82 -0.25 -8.23
CA ARG A 31 -6.15 0.96 -7.72
C ARG A 31 -5.71 1.88 -8.85
N THR A 32 -4.93 1.35 -9.80
CA THR A 32 -4.39 2.17 -10.90
C THR A 32 -5.50 2.75 -11.77
N GLY A 33 -6.60 2.01 -11.98
CA GLY A 33 -7.81 2.52 -12.64
C GLY A 33 -8.50 3.63 -11.85
N MET A 34 -8.66 3.45 -10.53
CA MET A 34 -9.27 4.44 -9.65
C MET A 34 -8.46 5.74 -9.62
N GLU A 35 -7.14 5.65 -9.43
CA GLU A 35 -6.23 6.80 -9.43
C GLU A 35 -6.28 7.56 -10.77
N ALA A 36 -6.31 6.85 -11.90
CA ALA A 36 -6.37 7.47 -13.23
C ALA A 36 -7.67 8.26 -13.44
N VAL A 37 -8.83 7.66 -13.09
CA VAL A 37 -10.13 8.34 -13.21
C VAL A 37 -10.18 9.55 -12.27
N TYR A 38 -9.72 9.39 -11.03
CA TYR A 38 -9.79 10.46 -10.04
C TYR A 38 -8.94 11.66 -10.44
N GLN A 39 -7.72 11.42 -10.94
CA GLN A 39 -6.81 12.46 -11.42
C GLN A 39 -7.33 13.15 -12.70
N LEU A 40 -7.79 12.39 -13.70
CA LEU A 40 -8.22 12.96 -14.99
C LEU A 40 -9.57 13.66 -14.93
N MET A 41 -10.50 13.17 -14.11
CA MET A 41 -11.87 13.70 -14.02
C MET A 41 -12.07 14.68 -12.86
N GLY A 42 -11.02 14.96 -12.07
CA GLY A 42 -11.09 15.89 -10.95
C GLY A 42 -12.06 15.44 -9.86
N VAL A 43 -12.05 14.16 -9.50
CA VAL A 43 -12.93 13.62 -8.46
C VAL A 43 -12.46 14.10 -7.09
N GLU A 44 -13.28 14.89 -6.39
CA GLU A 44 -12.98 15.46 -5.07
C GLU A 44 -13.18 14.44 -3.93
N ARG A 45 -12.58 13.26 -4.05
CA ARG A 45 -12.58 12.21 -3.03
C ARG A 45 -11.20 11.57 -2.95
N GLY A 46 -10.74 11.26 -1.74
CA GLY A 46 -9.47 10.55 -1.55
C GLY A 46 -9.54 9.10 -2.07
N VAL A 47 -8.52 8.71 -2.84
CA VAL A 47 -8.25 7.29 -3.11
C VAL A 47 -7.64 6.67 -1.83
N PRO A 48 -8.15 5.54 -1.32
CA PRO A 48 -7.57 4.90 -0.15
C PRO A 48 -6.10 4.52 -0.39
N GLU A 49 -5.23 4.83 0.56
CA GLU A 49 -3.84 4.39 0.49
C GLU A 49 -3.71 2.87 0.64
N THR A 50 -2.57 2.30 0.28
CA THR A 50 -2.24 0.91 0.60
C THR A 50 -2.20 0.75 2.11
N TRP A 51 -2.81 -0.33 2.63
CA TRP A 51 -2.88 -0.62 4.05
C TRP A 51 -1.54 -0.40 4.77
N GLY A 52 -1.56 0.38 5.84
CA GLY A 52 -0.38 0.82 6.57
C GLY A 52 0.21 -0.21 7.54
N SER A 53 0.03 -1.51 7.33
CA SER A 53 0.55 -2.57 8.23
C SER A 53 2.05 -2.44 8.51
N THR A 54 2.82 -1.98 7.53
CA THR A 54 4.27 -1.73 7.65
C THR A 54 4.62 -0.64 8.67
N TYR A 55 3.65 0.19 9.06
CA TYR A 55 3.81 1.28 10.03
C TYR A 55 3.09 1.02 11.36
N ASP A 56 2.33 -0.07 11.49
CA ASP A 56 1.65 -0.44 12.72
C ASP A 56 2.52 -1.35 13.59
N VAL A 57 3.03 -0.81 14.70
CA VAL A 57 3.88 -1.55 15.65
C VAL A 57 3.25 -2.85 16.15
N ARG A 58 1.93 -2.93 16.24
CA ARG A 58 1.21 -4.13 16.67
C ARG A 58 1.35 -5.25 15.64
N VAL A 59 1.19 -4.90 14.37
CA VAL A 59 1.33 -5.84 13.24
C VAL A 59 2.78 -6.27 13.07
N LEU A 60 3.73 -5.35 13.28
CA LEU A 60 5.16 -5.67 13.25
C LEU A 60 5.54 -6.67 14.35
N LEU A 61 5.08 -6.46 15.60
CA LEU A 61 5.32 -7.38 16.70
C LEU A 61 4.67 -8.75 16.47
N GLU A 62 3.44 -8.78 15.94
CA GLU A 62 2.77 -10.03 15.55
C GLU A 62 3.55 -10.77 14.45
N GLY A 63 3.93 -10.06 13.39
CA GLY A 63 4.74 -10.61 12.31
C GLY A 63 6.07 -11.19 12.80
N LEU A 64 6.74 -10.49 13.72
CA LEU A 64 7.98 -10.96 14.34
C LEU A 64 7.78 -12.26 15.13
N THR A 65 6.69 -12.40 15.89
CA THR A 65 6.38 -13.66 16.58
C THR A 65 6.10 -14.79 15.59
N ARG A 66 5.40 -14.52 14.49
CA ARG A 66 5.12 -15.54 13.45
C ARG A 66 6.39 -15.96 12.70
N LEU A 67 7.32 -15.04 12.44
CA LEU A 67 8.64 -15.34 11.87
C LEU A 67 9.52 -16.17 12.81
N ARG A 68 9.18 -16.23 14.10
CA ARG A 68 9.88 -17.01 15.13
C ARG A 68 9.10 -18.25 15.55
N ASP A 69 8.29 -18.81 14.65
CA ASP A 69 7.49 -20.02 14.88
C ASP A 69 6.59 -19.96 16.13
N GLY A 70 6.14 -18.76 16.51
CA GLY A 70 5.28 -18.54 17.68
C GLY A 70 6.03 -18.19 18.97
N GLU A 71 7.36 -18.19 18.97
CA GLU A 71 8.16 -17.85 20.15
C GLU A 71 8.04 -16.36 20.52
N LYS A 72 7.82 -16.10 21.82
CA LYS A 72 7.70 -14.72 22.34
C LYS A 72 9.01 -13.97 22.22
N VAL A 73 8.95 -12.70 21.81
CA VAL A 73 10.11 -11.82 21.72
C VAL A 73 10.50 -11.39 23.13
N ARG A 74 11.74 -11.66 23.53
CA ARG A 74 12.29 -11.11 24.78
C ARG A 74 12.68 -9.67 24.52
N ILE A 75 11.84 -8.73 24.98
CA ILE A 75 12.17 -7.30 24.97
C ILE A 75 12.97 -7.01 26.24
N PRO A 76 14.23 -6.54 26.14
CA PRO A 76 14.97 -6.09 27.31
C PRO A 76 14.23 -4.91 27.95
N GLY A 77 13.80 -5.06 29.21
CA GLY A 77 13.22 -4.01 30.02
C GLY A 77 14.05 -3.78 31.29
N PRO A 78 13.83 -2.69 32.03
CA PRO A 78 14.41 -2.55 33.36
C PRO A 78 14.01 -3.76 34.21
N GLU A 79 14.96 -4.28 35.00
CA GLU A 79 14.63 -5.31 35.98
C GLU A 79 13.59 -4.76 36.98
N PRO A 80 12.64 -5.60 37.43
CA PRO A 80 11.63 -5.19 38.39
C PRO A 80 12.22 -4.67 39.71
#